data_AF-A0A7X2XW16-F1
#
_entry.id   AF-A0A7X2XW16-F1
#
_cell.length_a   1.000
_cell.length_b   1.000
_cell.length_c   1.000
_cell.angle_alpha   90.00
_cell.angle_beta   90.00
_cell.angle_gamma   90.00
#
_symmetry.space_group_name_H-M   'P 1'
#
loop_
_entity.id
_entity.type
_entity.pdbx_description
1 polymer ?
#
loop_
_entity_poly.entity_id
_entity_poly.type
_entity_poly.pdbx_seq_one_letter_code
_entity_poly.pdbx_strand_id
1 'polypeptide(L)'
;MRKVSLLVSVLAMTTLGLAGCGSSHANSSSNKDQSKISEDEGVIKTARDLNENGQYKASNKALNGIQITDLSKKGYGSLKTEYFQIQKSNDAFLLKQGKKQNQAAANNGSTNLNTNDSFSSYPKFVGDYSFYNYDPDRQQSDLSIDSDGTVVQQNTDGTSFHGVATISAYSQSGILSYDVTSGTNDTKSINSNVKIVVTWSNGENETYYGYTSYDNGAVLTDGKSYKGDLVNEVWVQ
;
A
#
# COMPACT_ATOMS: atom_id res chain seq x y z
N MET A 1 9.90 13.04 -56.45
CA MET A 1 8.77 13.91 -56.03
C MET A 1 8.60 13.69 -54.53
N ARG A 2 8.65 14.62 -53.57
CA ARG A 2 8.83 16.07 -53.48
C ARG A 2 10.02 16.38 -52.57
N LYS A 3 10.58 17.56 -52.75
CA LYS A 3 11.72 18.18 -52.08
C LYS A 3 11.24 19.15 -50.98
N VAL A 4 12.06 19.34 -49.93
CA VAL A 4 12.40 20.63 -49.25
C VAL A 4 11.24 21.23 -48.39
N SER A 5 11.42 21.75 -47.16
CA SER A 5 12.38 22.76 -46.72
C SER A 5 12.49 22.90 -45.20
N LEU A 6 13.67 23.32 -44.73
CA LEU A 6 13.90 24.00 -43.44
C LEU A 6 13.07 25.29 -43.35
N LEU A 7 12.70 25.66 -42.12
CA LEU A 7 12.47 27.06 -41.75
C LEU A 7 13.01 27.34 -40.34
N VAL A 8 14.10 28.09 -40.34
CA VAL A 8 14.67 28.84 -39.22
C VAL A 8 13.76 30.03 -38.94
N SER A 9 13.55 30.38 -37.67
CA SER A 9 13.07 31.72 -37.31
C SER A 9 13.81 32.25 -36.09
N VAL A 10 14.57 33.32 -36.36
CA VAL A 10 15.21 34.25 -35.44
C VAL A 10 14.32 35.50 -35.40
N LEU A 11 13.99 36.03 -34.21
CA LEU A 11 13.70 37.44 -33.83
C LEU A 11 12.91 37.42 -32.51
N ALA A 12 13.06 38.33 -31.54
CA ALA A 12 13.75 39.61 -31.47
C ALA A 12 14.08 39.94 -29.99
N MET A 13 15.13 40.74 -29.78
CA MET A 13 15.39 41.45 -28.53
C MET A 13 14.34 42.54 -28.29
N THR A 14 13.88 42.67 -27.05
CA THR A 14 13.38 43.95 -26.51
C THR A 14 14.00 44.20 -25.14
N THR A 15 14.91 45.16 -25.11
CA THR A 15 15.36 45.87 -23.92
C THR A 15 14.35 46.96 -23.56
N LEU A 16 13.83 46.95 -22.33
CA LEU A 16 13.29 48.13 -21.68
C LEU A 16 13.81 48.15 -20.25
N GLY A 17 14.69 49.12 -19.98
CA GLY A 17 15.08 49.51 -18.63
C GLY A 17 14.00 50.37 -17.99
N LEU A 18 13.73 50.10 -16.71
CA LEU A 18 13.14 51.07 -15.79
C LEU A 18 14.03 51.08 -14.54
N ALA A 19 14.66 52.23 -14.31
CA ALA A 19 15.31 52.55 -13.07
C ALA A 19 14.25 52.73 -11.97
N GLY A 20 14.47 52.10 -10.83
CA GLY A 20 13.68 52.30 -9.61
C GLY A 20 14.53 51.91 -8.41
N CYS A 21 15.19 52.91 -7.79
CA CYS A 21 15.80 52.75 -6.48
C CYS A 21 14.71 52.59 -5.42
N GLY A 22 14.79 51.52 -4.62
CA GLY A 22 13.90 51.30 -3.48
C GLY A 22 14.11 49.94 -2.83
N SER A 23 15.13 49.84 -1.98
CA SER A 23 15.31 48.82 -0.92
C SER A 23 14.95 47.37 -1.28
N SER A 24 15.91 46.63 -1.83
CA SER A 24 15.86 45.17 -1.92
C SER A 24 16.19 44.53 -0.57
N HIS A 25 15.14 44.14 0.15
CA HIS A 25 15.13 42.87 0.89
C HIS A 25 14.14 41.96 0.17
N ALA A 26 14.60 41.35 -0.93
CA ALA A 26 13.88 40.32 -1.65
C ALA A 26 14.52 38.96 -1.33
N ASN A 27 13.74 38.16 -0.64
CA ASN A 27 14.05 36.85 -0.09
C ASN A 27 14.66 35.90 -1.15
N SER A 28 15.87 35.38 -0.88
CA SER A 28 16.67 34.49 -1.73
C SER A 28 16.10 33.05 -1.88
N SER A 29 14.78 32.89 -1.91
CA SER A 29 14.11 31.58 -1.84
C SER A 29 13.92 30.90 -3.21
N SER A 30 13.72 31.67 -4.29
CA SER A 30 13.33 31.11 -5.60
C SER A 30 14.41 30.24 -6.26
N ASN A 31 15.69 30.60 -6.11
CA ASN A 31 16.80 29.84 -6.70
C ASN A 31 17.02 28.48 -6.01
N LYS A 32 16.74 28.37 -4.70
CA LYS A 32 16.88 27.11 -3.96
C LYS A 32 15.78 26.13 -4.31
N ASP A 33 14.54 26.61 -4.39
CA ASP A 33 13.40 25.77 -4.75
C ASP A 33 13.52 25.25 -6.18
N GLN A 34 14.02 26.06 -7.12
CA GLN A 34 14.25 25.64 -8.50
C GLN A 34 15.43 24.66 -8.64
N SER A 35 16.52 24.86 -7.90
CA SER A 35 17.65 23.89 -7.84
C SER A 35 17.18 22.53 -7.34
N LYS A 36 16.33 22.52 -6.31
CA LYS A 36 15.81 21.29 -5.72
C LYS A 36 14.81 20.57 -6.63
N ILE A 37 13.97 21.31 -7.36
CA ILE A 37 13.11 20.72 -8.40
C ILE A 37 13.97 19.99 -9.44
N SER A 38 15.06 20.61 -9.92
CA SER A 38 15.94 19.97 -10.91
C SER A 38 16.71 18.76 -10.35
N GLU A 39 17.08 18.77 -9.07
CA GLU A 39 17.64 17.58 -8.39
C GLU A 39 16.62 16.44 -8.34
N ASP A 40 15.39 16.74 -7.91
CA ASP A 40 14.31 15.76 -7.80
C ASP A 40 13.88 15.25 -9.19
N GLU A 41 13.95 16.07 -10.25
CA GLU A 41 13.78 15.62 -11.65
C GLU A 41 14.83 14.58 -12.06
N GLY A 42 16.08 14.77 -11.64
CA GLY A 42 17.15 13.80 -11.86
C GLY A 42 16.90 12.47 -11.14
N VAL A 43 16.33 12.52 -9.94
CA VAL A 43 15.90 11.34 -9.18
C VAL A 43 14.74 10.63 -9.89
N ILE A 44 13.73 11.37 -10.33
CA ILE A 44 12.60 10.82 -11.11
C ILE A 44 13.09 10.14 -12.39
N LYS A 45 14.00 10.77 -13.13
CA LYS A 45 14.58 10.17 -14.34
C LYS A 45 15.31 8.85 -14.03
N THR A 46 16.12 8.84 -12.98
CA THR A 46 16.85 7.62 -12.55
C THR A 46 15.86 6.52 -12.16
N ALA A 47 14.81 6.86 -11.40
CA ALA A 47 13.78 5.91 -11.02
C ALA A 47 13.02 5.37 -12.25
N ARG A 48 12.73 6.21 -13.24
CA ARG A 48 12.10 5.83 -14.50
C ARG A 48 12.97 4.85 -15.29
N ASP A 49 14.24 5.17 -15.49
CA ASP A 49 15.19 4.30 -16.19
C ASP A 49 15.31 2.93 -15.49
N LEU A 50 15.32 2.91 -14.15
CA LEU A 50 15.32 1.66 -13.37
C LEU A 50 14.00 0.88 -13.48
N ASN A 51 12.85 1.55 -13.55
CA ASN A 51 11.54 0.91 -13.76
C ASN A 51 11.45 0.27 -15.15
N GLU A 52 11.88 1.00 -16.19
CA GLU A 52 11.89 0.53 -17.58
C GLU A 52 12.82 -0.68 -17.77
N ASN A 53 13.94 -0.73 -17.03
CA ASN A 53 14.87 -1.86 -17.02
C ASN A 53 14.46 -3.01 -16.07
N GLY A 54 13.27 -2.96 -15.46
CA GLY A 54 12.76 -4.01 -14.58
C GLY A 54 13.41 -4.06 -13.19
N GLN A 55 14.23 -3.07 -12.83
CA GLN A 55 14.92 -2.96 -11.54
C GLN A 55 14.04 -2.26 -10.50
N TYR A 56 12.80 -2.72 -10.32
CA TYR A 56 11.75 -2.03 -9.55
C TYR A 56 12.12 -1.72 -8.08
N LYS A 57 12.90 -2.60 -7.41
CA LYS A 57 13.39 -2.32 -6.04
C LYS A 57 14.40 -1.16 -6.01
N ALA A 58 15.28 -1.10 -7.01
CA ALA A 58 16.24 0.00 -7.14
C ALA A 58 15.53 1.30 -7.57
N SER A 59 14.49 1.18 -8.41
CA SER A 59 13.61 2.30 -8.77
C SER A 59 12.91 2.90 -7.54
N ASN A 60 12.29 2.08 -6.68
CA ASN A 60 11.70 2.55 -5.41
C ASN A 60 12.76 3.15 -4.46
N LYS A 61 13.97 2.59 -4.41
CA LYS A 61 15.08 3.19 -3.63
C LYS A 61 15.48 4.57 -4.15
N ALA A 62 15.46 4.78 -5.46
CA ALA A 62 15.70 6.09 -6.04
C ALA A 62 14.57 7.07 -5.69
N LEU A 63 13.30 6.67 -5.83
CA LEU A 63 12.15 7.49 -5.45
C LEU A 63 12.21 7.97 -3.98
N ASN A 64 12.67 7.12 -3.06
CA ASN A 64 12.86 7.49 -1.64
C ASN A 64 13.88 8.61 -1.41
N GLY A 65 14.65 9.01 -2.43
CA GLY A 65 15.50 10.20 -2.40
C GLY A 65 14.71 11.52 -2.43
N ILE A 66 13.44 11.49 -2.85
CA ILE A 66 12.55 12.64 -2.86
C ILE A 66 11.71 12.63 -1.58
N GLN A 67 11.70 13.73 -0.84
CA GLN A 67 10.83 13.88 0.33
C GLN A 67 9.39 14.07 -0.15
N ILE A 68 8.47 13.22 0.31
CA ILE A 68 7.04 13.28 -0.09
C ILE A 68 6.41 14.65 0.22
N THR A 69 6.85 15.32 1.28
CA THR A 69 6.39 16.66 1.64
C THR A 69 6.75 17.71 0.59
N ASP A 70 7.86 17.52 -0.14
CA ASP A 70 8.28 18.44 -1.20
C ASP A 70 7.37 18.34 -2.42
N LEU A 71 6.83 17.16 -2.72
CA LEU A 71 5.90 16.94 -3.83
C LEU A 71 4.58 17.70 -3.69
N SER A 72 4.23 18.13 -2.47
CA SER A 72 3.03 18.94 -2.20
C SER A 72 3.28 20.45 -2.34
N LYS A 73 4.53 20.88 -2.58
CA LYS A 73 4.88 22.29 -2.77
C LYS A 73 4.49 22.78 -4.16
N LYS A 74 4.27 24.10 -4.26
CA LYS A 74 3.96 24.76 -5.54
C LYS A 74 5.10 24.54 -6.54
N GLY A 75 4.76 24.12 -7.76
CA GLY A 75 5.73 23.84 -8.83
C GLY A 75 6.08 22.36 -9.02
N TYR A 76 5.80 21.49 -8.04
CA TYR A 76 6.13 20.06 -8.09
C TYR A 76 5.04 19.18 -8.73
N GLY A 77 3.98 19.77 -9.31
CA GLY A 77 2.80 19.01 -9.78
C GLY A 77 3.14 17.93 -10.81
N SER A 78 4.03 18.21 -11.75
CA SER A 78 4.50 17.24 -12.75
C SER A 78 5.33 16.13 -12.10
N LEU A 79 6.29 16.49 -11.22
CA LEU A 79 7.11 15.51 -10.49
C LEU A 79 6.25 14.61 -9.60
N LYS A 80 5.25 15.17 -8.90
CA LYS A 80 4.31 14.42 -8.07
C LYS A 80 3.56 13.39 -8.89
N THR A 81 3.03 13.80 -10.04
CA THR A 81 2.30 12.89 -10.94
C THR A 81 3.20 11.76 -11.38
N GLU A 82 4.42 12.07 -11.79
CA GLU A 82 5.35 11.07 -12.29
C GLU A 82 5.88 10.13 -11.19
N TYR A 83 6.20 10.66 -10.02
CA TYR A 83 6.56 9.90 -8.83
C TYR A 83 5.55 8.79 -8.54
N PHE A 84 4.27 9.14 -8.46
CA PHE A 84 3.22 8.18 -8.12
C PHE A 84 2.93 7.20 -9.26
N GLN A 85 3.14 7.59 -10.52
CA GLN A 85 3.02 6.65 -11.65
C GLN A 85 4.15 5.61 -11.66
N ILE A 86 5.40 6.03 -11.41
CA ILE A 86 6.54 5.11 -11.33
C ILE A 86 6.39 4.20 -10.11
N GLN A 87 6.00 4.74 -8.96
CA GLN A 87 5.73 3.97 -7.74
C GLN A 87 4.65 2.91 -8.00
N LYS A 88 3.49 3.31 -8.53
CA LYS A 88 2.40 2.38 -8.88
C LYS A 88 2.83 1.31 -9.88
N SER A 89 3.65 1.67 -10.87
CA SER A 89 4.23 0.72 -11.83
C SER A 89 5.15 -0.28 -11.12
N ASN A 90 6.11 0.20 -10.32
CA ASN A 90 7.02 -0.64 -9.52
C ASN A 90 6.24 -1.63 -8.66
N ASP A 91 5.23 -1.14 -7.95
CA ASP A 91 4.45 -1.94 -7.01
C ASP A 91 3.61 -3.00 -7.73
N ALA A 92 3.00 -2.67 -8.88
CA ALA A 92 2.28 -3.63 -9.71
C ALA A 92 3.19 -4.74 -10.26
N PHE A 93 4.44 -4.42 -10.63
CA PHE A 93 5.40 -5.41 -11.12
C PHE A 93 6.05 -6.22 -10.01
N LEU A 94 6.35 -5.62 -8.84
CA LEU A 94 6.81 -6.34 -7.66
C LEU A 94 5.71 -7.27 -7.12
N LEU A 95 4.44 -6.87 -7.19
CA LEU A 95 3.29 -7.72 -6.88
C LEU A 95 3.20 -8.91 -7.86
N LYS A 96 3.41 -8.70 -9.17
CA LYS A 96 3.46 -9.78 -10.17
C LYS A 96 4.69 -10.68 -10.02
N GLN A 97 5.86 -10.13 -9.67
CA GLN A 97 7.06 -10.92 -9.39
C GLN A 97 6.94 -11.70 -8.08
N GLY A 98 6.34 -11.13 -7.04
CA GLY A 98 6.00 -11.81 -5.80
C GLY A 98 5.03 -12.96 -6.03
N LYS A 99 4.00 -12.77 -6.86
CA LYS A 99 3.09 -13.87 -7.26
C LYS A 99 3.78 -14.98 -8.08
N LYS A 100 4.75 -14.63 -8.95
CA LYS A 100 5.56 -15.61 -9.70
C LYS A 100 6.63 -16.28 -8.82
N GLN A 101 7.21 -15.57 -7.86
CA GLN A 101 8.14 -16.11 -6.89
C GLN A 101 7.40 -16.97 -5.87
N ASN A 102 6.18 -16.68 -5.44
CA ASN A 102 5.43 -17.56 -4.53
C ASN A 102 4.93 -18.84 -5.25
N GLN A 103 4.91 -18.87 -6.58
CA GLN A 103 4.78 -20.12 -7.35
C GLN A 103 6.13 -20.84 -7.62
N ALA A 104 7.27 -20.18 -7.38
CA ALA A 104 8.61 -20.72 -7.65
C ALA A 104 9.53 -20.83 -6.42
N ALA A 105 9.14 -20.29 -5.28
CA ALA A 105 9.90 -20.16 -4.03
C ALA A 105 9.23 -20.97 -2.94
N ALA A 106 9.09 -22.26 -3.20
CA ALA A 106 9.19 -23.29 -2.17
C ALA A 106 10.64 -23.42 -1.62
N ASN A 107 11.55 -22.49 -1.92
CA ASN A 107 12.94 -22.52 -1.49
C ASN A 107 13.54 -21.10 -1.38
N ASN A 108 13.94 -20.74 -0.16
CA ASN A 108 14.92 -19.72 0.24
C ASN A 108 14.54 -18.22 0.18
N GLY A 109 14.21 -17.69 1.36
CA GLY A 109 14.21 -16.25 1.66
C GLY A 109 13.79 -15.96 3.12
N SER A 110 14.61 -16.35 4.08
CA SER A 110 14.37 -16.14 5.53
C SER A 110 14.38 -14.64 5.89
N THR A 111 13.20 -14.06 6.07
CA THR A 111 12.95 -13.13 7.17
C THR A 111 12.72 -13.99 8.41
N ASN A 112 13.42 -13.73 9.52
CA ASN A 112 13.15 -14.40 10.80
C ASN A 112 11.80 -13.92 11.37
N LEU A 113 10.70 -14.25 10.70
CA LEU A 113 9.39 -14.32 11.30
C LEU A 113 9.38 -15.64 12.07
N ASN A 114 9.02 -15.61 13.35
CA ASN A 114 8.85 -16.83 14.14
C ASN A 114 7.66 -17.61 13.56
N THR A 115 7.90 -18.50 12.61
CA THR A 115 6.86 -19.36 12.06
C THR A 115 6.40 -20.38 13.11
N ASN A 116 5.19 -20.89 12.94
CA ASN A 116 4.64 -21.92 13.83
C ASN A 116 3.64 -22.82 13.10
N ASP A 117 3.46 -24.04 13.63
CA ASP A 117 2.61 -25.05 13.00
C ASP A 117 1.18 -25.06 13.56
N SER A 118 0.74 -23.99 14.25
CA SER A 118 -0.57 -24.01 14.93
C SER A 118 -1.74 -24.16 13.94
N PHE A 119 -1.58 -23.72 12.69
CA PHE A 119 -2.59 -23.83 11.64
C PHE A 119 -2.70 -25.22 11.00
N SER A 120 -1.79 -26.15 11.30
CA SER A 120 -1.81 -27.53 10.76
C SER A 120 -3.14 -28.25 11.00
N SER A 121 -3.79 -27.98 12.14
CA SER A 121 -5.09 -28.56 12.51
C SER A 121 -6.29 -27.71 12.06
N TYR A 122 -6.04 -26.55 11.46
CA TYR A 122 -7.05 -25.56 11.08
C TYR A 122 -6.86 -25.04 9.64
N PRO A 123 -6.71 -25.91 8.63
CA PRO A 123 -6.39 -25.50 7.25
C PRO A 123 -7.46 -24.61 6.61
N LYS A 124 -8.68 -24.62 7.15
CA LYS A 124 -9.78 -23.74 6.71
C LYS A 124 -9.49 -22.26 6.98
N PHE A 125 -8.69 -21.94 7.99
CA PHE A 125 -8.39 -20.55 8.36
C PHE A 125 -7.09 -20.03 7.75
N VAL A 126 -6.59 -20.73 6.73
CA VAL A 126 -5.42 -20.38 5.93
C VAL A 126 -5.91 -19.89 4.56
N GLY A 127 -5.29 -18.84 4.05
CA GLY A 127 -5.53 -18.29 2.72
C GLY A 127 -5.74 -16.78 2.73
N ASP A 128 -6.25 -16.30 1.60
CA ASP A 128 -6.48 -14.89 1.35
C ASP A 128 -7.90 -14.50 1.77
N TYR A 129 -8.02 -13.36 2.44
CA TYR A 129 -9.27 -12.76 2.87
C TYR A 129 -9.39 -11.34 2.33
N SER A 130 -10.59 -10.98 1.90
CA SER A 130 -10.95 -9.60 1.55
C SER A 130 -11.68 -8.93 2.70
N PHE A 131 -11.45 -7.62 2.85
CA PHE A 131 -12.17 -6.80 3.81
C PHE A 131 -13.64 -6.67 3.40
N TYR A 132 -14.58 -7.18 4.21
CA TYR A 132 -15.99 -7.34 3.83
C TYR A 132 -16.68 -6.02 3.48
N ASN A 133 -16.42 -4.97 4.27
CA ASN A 133 -16.98 -3.64 4.05
C ASN A 133 -15.89 -2.71 3.53
N TYR A 134 -15.33 -3.07 2.37
CA TYR A 134 -14.30 -2.27 1.70
C TYR A 134 -14.76 -0.81 1.53
N ASP A 135 -13.97 0.09 2.10
CA ASP A 135 -14.16 1.53 2.04
C ASP A 135 -12.79 2.14 1.74
N PRO A 136 -12.64 2.95 0.67
CA PRO A 136 -11.36 3.54 0.31
C PRO A 136 -10.78 4.49 1.37
N ASP A 137 -11.61 4.98 2.31
CA ASP A 137 -11.16 5.81 3.43
C ASP A 137 -10.66 4.96 4.62
N ARG A 138 -10.81 3.64 4.56
CA ARG A 138 -10.30 2.71 5.56
C ARG A 138 -8.95 2.15 5.16
N GLN A 139 -8.12 1.86 6.16
CA GLN A 139 -6.77 1.35 5.93
C GLN A 139 -6.79 -0.10 5.41
N GLN A 140 -7.67 -0.95 5.92
CA GLN A 140 -7.72 -2.38 5.61
C GLN A 140 -8.21 -2.67 4.18
N SER A 141 -7.50 -3.54 3.44
CA SER A 141 -7.92 -4.04 2.12
C SER A 141 -8.01 -5.57 2.09
N ASP A 142 -6.89 -6.25 2.31
CA ASP A 142 -6.80 -7.71 2.22
C ASP A 142 -5.94 -8.24 3.37
N LEU A 143 -6.19 -9.48 3.78
CA LEU A 143 -5.44 -10.18 4.81
C LEU A 143 -5.09 -11.57 4.30
N SER A 144 -3.83 -11.97 4.34
CA SER A 144 -3.38 -13.31 3.98
C SER A 144 -2.78 -13.98 5.20
N ILE A 145 -3.19 -15.22 5.47
CA ILE A 145 -2.66 -16.04 6.56
C ILE A 145 -2.12 -17.33 5.94
N ASP A 146 -0.81 -17.54 6.03
CA ASP A 146 -0.15 -18.75 5.55
C ASP A 146 -0.23 -19.89 6.57
N SER A 147 -0.02 -21.13 6.10
CA SER A 147 -0.08 -22.33 6.94
C SER A 147 1.00 -22.38 8.03
N ASP A 148 2.06 -21.60 7.89
CA ASP A 148 3.13 -21.45 8.88
C ASP A 148 2.89 -20.31 9.88
N GLY A 149 1.68 -19.72 9.84
CA GLY A 149 1.26 -18.61 10.67
C GLY A 149 1.75 -17.24 10.21
N THR A 150 2.47 -17.11 9.09
CA THR A 150 2.81 -15.79 8.56
C THR A 150 1.55 -15.03 8.16
N VAL A 151 1.49 -13.74 8.48
CA VAL A 151 0.38 -12.85 8.15
C VAL A 151 0.85 -11.66 7.35
N VAL A 152 0.11 -11.33 6.30
CA VAL A 152 0.27 -10.09 5.55
C VAL A 152 -1.08 -9.39 5.43
N GLN A 153 -1.18 -8.17 5.95
CA GLN A 153 -2.31 -7.29 5.65
C GLN A 153 -1.89 -6.29 4.58
N GLN A 154 -2.68 -6.19 3.51
CA GLN A 154 -2.56 -5.15 2.51
C GLN A 154 -3.48 -3.98 2.88
N ASN A 155 -2.95 -2.78 2.70
CA ASN A 155 -3.68 -1.56 2.98
C ASN A 155 -4.12 -0.86 1.69
N THR A 156 -5.20 -0.07 1.78
CA THR A 156 -5.76 0.70 0.66
C THR A 156 -4.81 1.76 0.11
N ASP A 157 -3.85 2.22 0.92
CA ASP A 157 -2.80 3.15 0.54
C ASP A 157 -1.60 2.49 -0.17
N GLY A 158 -1.65 1.16 -0.36
CA GLY A 158 -0.60 0.38 -1.00
C GLY A 158 0.53 -0.07 -0.07
N THR A 159 0.45 0.25 1.23
CA THR A 159 1.37 -0.29 2.24
C THR A 159 0.95 -1.68 2.72
N SER A 160 1.82 -2.33 3.50
CA SER A 160 1.56 -3.66 4.05
C SER A 160 1.98 -3.75 5.51
N PHE A 161 1.20 -4.45 6.32
CA PHE A 161 1.61 -4.92 7.63
C PHE A 161 1.96 -6.40 7.58
N HIS A 162 2.99 -6.77 8.33
CA HIS A 162 3.47 -8.14 8.43
C HIS A 162 3.39 -8.60 9.87
N GLY A 163 2.99 -9.84 10.10
CA GLY A 163 2.87 -10.40 11.43
C GLY A 163 3.02 -11.91 11.45
N VAL A 164 2.88 -12.46 12.65
CA VAL A 164 2.78 -13.90 12.89
C VAL A 164 1.51 -14.15 13.69
N ALA A 165 0.69 -15.06 13.20
CA ALA A 165 -0.50 -15.54 13.86
C ALA A 165 -0.26 -16.87 14.59
N THR A 166 -0.96 -17.03 15.70
CA THR A 166 -1.22 -18.35 16.31
C THR A 166 -2.71 -18.59 16.38
N ILE A 167 -3.14 -19.82 16.07
CA ILE A 167 -4.54 -20.23 16.12
C ILE A 167 -4.78 -21.25 17.22
N SER A 168 -5.94 -21.16 17.86
CA SER A 168 -6.38 -22.10 18.89
C SER A 168 -7.88 -22.33 18.82
N ALA A 169 -8.32 -23.52 19.26
CA ALA A 169 -9.74 -23.79 19.44
C ALA A 169 -10.36 -22.77 20.41
N TYR A 170 -11.52 -22.23 20.03
CA TYR A 170 -12.25 -21.26 20.83
C TYR A 170 -13.74 -21.44 20.61
N SER A 171 -14.55 -21.29 21.65
CA SER A 171 -16.00 -21.52 21.57
C SER A 171 -16.74 -20.51 22.42
N GLN A 172 -16.54 -19.23 22.12
CA GLN A 172 -17.30 -18.14 22.74
C GLN A 172 -18.45 -17.72 21.83
N SER A 173 -19.64 -17.66 22.41
CA SER A 173 -20.83 -17.01 21.85
C SER A 173 -20.83 -15.52 22.17
N GLY A 174 -21.50 -14.70 21.36
CA GLY A 174 -21.64 -13.28 21.65
C GLY A 174 -20.73 -12.37 20.83
N ILE A 175 -19.87 -12.93 19.97
CA ILE A 175 -18.89 -12.13 19.22
C ILE A 175 -19.61 -11.36 18.11
N LEU A 176 -19.36 -10.06 18.00
CA LEU A 176 -19.97 -9.21 16.98
C LEU A 176 -19.32 -9.49 15.60
N SER A 177 -20.14 -9.60 14.56
CA SER A 177 -19.69 -9.74 13.16
C SER A 177 -20.72 -9.12 12.22
N TYR A 178 -20.38 -8.97 10.94
CA TYR A 178 -21.38 -8.73 9.90
C TYR A 178 -22.08 -10.01 9.49
N ASP A 179 -23.31 -9.86 9.01
CA ASP A 179 -24.00 -10.92 8.30
C ASP A 179 -23.51 -11.01 6.86
N VAL A 180 -22.45 -11.79 6.65
CA VAL A 180 -21.77 -11.88 5.35
C VAL A 180 -22.59 -12.56 4.24
N THR A 181 -23.78 -13.08 4.55
CA THR A 181 -24.66 -13.74 3.57
C THR A 181 -25.60 -12.79 2.84
N SER A 182 -25.85 -11.60 3.40
CA SER A 182 -26.84 -10.65 2.85
C SER A 182 -26.21 -9.63 1.90
N GLY A 183 -24.89 -9.45 1.93
CA GLY A 183 -24.21 -8.34 1.24
C GLY A 183 -24.54 -6.96 1.83
N THR A 184 -25.15 -6.92 3.02
CA THR A 184 -25.46 -5.70 3.77
C THR A 184 -24.50 -5.54 4.95
N ASN A 185 -24.54 -4.37 5.59
CA ASN A 185 -23.79 -4.07 6.81
C ASN A 185 -24.57 -4.43 8.09
N ASP A 186 -25.53 -5.35 7.98
CA ASP A 186 -26.28 -5.82 9.15
C ASP A 186 -25.33 -6.60 10.06
N THR A 187 -25.38 -6.30 11.35
CA THR A 187 -24.54 -6.97 12.33
C THR A 187 -25.27 -8.11 13.00
N LYS A 188 -24.50 -9.10 13.44
CA LYS A 188 -25.01 -10.26 14.17
C LYS A 188 -24.03 -10.72 15.23
N SER A 189 -24.53 -11.56 16.12
CA SER A 189 -23.71 -12.27 17.08
C SER A 189 -23.38 -13.67 16.57
N ILE A 190 -22.10 -14.05 16.64
CA ILE A 190 -21.61 -15.36 16.19
C ILE A 190 -21.08 -16.19 17.36
N ASN A 191 -21.03 -17.50 17.12
CA ASN A 191 -20.27 -18.45 17.91
C ASN A 191 -18.96 -18.71 17.18
N SER A 192 -17.85 -18.31 17.81
CA SER A 192 -16.52 -18.53 17.26
C SER A 192 -16.15 -20.02 17.31
N ASN A 193 -15.37 -20.49 16.34
CA ASN A 193 -14.77 -21.83 16.32
C ASN A 193 -13.28 -21.79 16.73
N VAL A 194 -12.64 -20.66 16.45
CA VAL A 194 -11.21 -20.45 16.70
C VAL A 194 -10.95 -19.03 17.17
N LYS A 195 -9.82 -18.85 17.83
CA LYS A 195 -9.22 -17.55 18.12
C LYS A 195 -7.84 -17.51 17.50
N ILE A 196 -7.62 -16.49 16.68
CA ILE A 196 -6.34 -16.18 16.03
C ILE A 196 -5.77 -14.95 16.70
N VAL A 197 -4.54 -15.04 17.20
CA VAL A 197 -3.81 -13.89 17.75
C VAL A 197 -2.65 -13.57 16.81
N VAL A 198 -2.71 -12.41 16.19
CA VAL A 198 -1.66 -11.87 15.33
C VAL A 198 -0.76 -10.96 16.15
N THR A 199 0.54 -11.23 16.14
CA THR A 199 1.57 -10.30 16.60
C THR A 199 2.16 -9.61 15.37
N TRP A 200 1.89 -8.32 15.23
CA TRP A 200 2.39 -7.50 14.14
C TRP A 200 3.88 -7.16 14.34
N SER A 201 4.57 -6.83 13.24
CA SER A 201 6.00 -6.51 13.26
C SER A 201 6.36 -5.28 14.09
N ASN A 202 5.39 -4.40 14.35
CA ASN A 202 5.53 -3.26 15.26
C ASN A 202 5.39 -3.65 16.75
N GLY A 203 5.12 -4.94 17.06
CA GLY A 203 4.94 -5.48 18.40
C GLY A 203 3.51 -5.43 18.92
N GLU A 204 2.56 -4.86 18.16
CA GLU A 204 1.15 -4.83 18.56
C GLU A 204 0.50 -6.20 18.37
N ASN A 205 -0.51 -6.48 19.21
CA ASN A 205 -1.28 -7.70 19.13
C ASN A 205 -2.71 -7.42 18.72
N GLU A 206 -3.22 -8.26 17.83
CA GLU A 206 -4.59 -8.23 17.35
C GLU A 206 -5.21 -9.61 17.48
N THR A 207 -6.51 -9.65 17.77
CA THR A 207 -7.25 -10.89 17.94
C THR A 207 -8.40 -10.93 16.96
N TYR A 208 -8.45 -12.01 16.20
CA TYR A 208 -9.56 -12.34 15.32
C TYR A 208 -10.26 -13.61 15.79
N TYR A 209 -11.58 -13.60 15.76
CA TYR A 209 -12.44 -14.74 16.04
C TYR A 209 -12.91 -15.33 14.72
N GLY A 210 -12.54 -16.58 14.48
CA GLY A 210 -12.88 -17.27 13.24
C GLY A 210 -14.15 -18.11 13.38
N TYR A 211 -15.02 -18.06 12.39
CA TYR A 211 -16.18 -18.94 12.26
C TYR A 211 -16.39 -19.39 10.80
N THR A 212 -17.18 -20.44 10.61
CA THR A 212 -17.59 -20.90 9.27
C THR A 212 -18.93 -20.25 8.89
N SER A 213 -18.98 -19.59 7.73
CA SER A 213 -20.21 -19.04 7.16
C SER A 213 -21.15 -20.15 6.64
N TYR A 214 -22.37 -19.78 6.26
CA TYR A 214 -23.35 -20.73 5.70
C TYR A 214 -22.82 -21.43 4.42
N ASP A 215 -22.11 -20.69 3.58
CA ASP A 215 -21.49 -21.20 2.35
C ASP A 215 -20.16 -21.94 2.60
N ASN A 216 -19.92 -22.34 3.86
CA ASN A 216 -18.76 -23.10 4.32
C ASN A 216 -17.41 -22.36 4.23
N GLY A 217 -17.42 -21.06 3.90
CA GLY A 217 -16.25 -20.18 3.88
C GLY A 217 -15.79 -19.77 5.27
N ALA A 218 -14.49 -19.47 5.41
CA ALA A 218 -13.94 -18.93 6.64
C ALA A 218 -14.23 -17.44 6.74
N VAL A 219 -14.64 -16.99 7.92
CA VAL A 219 -14.84 -15.57 8.23
C VAL A 219 -14.11 -15.25 9.52
N LEU A 220 -13.42 -14.11 9.53
CA LEU A 220 -12.75 -13.58 10.70
C LEU A 220 -13.40 -12.26 11.11
N THR A 221 -13.55 -12.03 12.41
CA THR A 221 -14.01 -10.74 12.95
C THR A 221 -13.15 -10.35 14.16
N ASP A 222 -12.87 -9.06 14.33
CA ASP A 222 -12.21 -8.57 15.55
C ASP A 222 -13.18 -8.46 16.74
N GLY A 223 -14.49 -8.58 16.48
CA GLY A 223 -15.54 -8.52 17.50
C GLY A 223 -15.78 -7.13 18.08
N LYS A 224 -15.18 -6.07 17.53
CA LYS A 224 -15.25 -4.71 18.07
C LYS A 224 -16.27 -3.88 17.31
N SER A 225 -17.02 -3.06 18.03
CA SER A 225 -17.90 -2.08 17.42
C SER A 225 -17.10 -0.96 16.74
N TYR A 226 -17.63 -0.45 15.64
CA TYR A 226 -17.14 0.71 14.92
C TYR A 226 -18.33 1.63 14.63
N LYS A 227 -18.15 2.96 14.80
CA LYS A 227 -19.12 4.02 14.47
C LYS A 227 -20.60 3.58 14.52
N GLY A 228 -21.20 3.60 15.72
CA GLY A 228 -22.59 3.16 15.91
C GLY A 228 -22.66 1.63 15.98
N ASP A 229 -23.55 1.04 15.18
CA ASP A 229 -23.85 -0.40 15.21
C ASP A 229 -23.00 -1.24 14.25
N LEU A 230 -21.93 -0.68 13.65
CA LEU A 230 -21.06 -1.37 12.70
C LEU A 230 -19.96 -2.18 13.41
N VAL A 231 -19.27 -3.02 12.66
CA VAL A 231 -18.11 -3.81 13.14
C VAL A 231 -16.83 -3.21 12.59
N ASN A 232 -15.79 -3.17 13.41
CA ASN A 232 -14.51 -2.62 13.00
C ASN A 232 -13.87 -3.48 11.91
N GLU A 233 -13.67 -4.78 12.12
CA GLU A 233 -13.06 -5.61 11.09
C GLU A 233 -13.77 -6.93 10.88
N VAL A 234 -14.13 -7.21 9.63
CA VAL A 234 -14.63 -8.50 9.18
C VAL A 234 -13.96 -8.86 7.87
N TRP A 235 -13.41 -10.06 7.82
CA TRP A 235 -12.63 -10.58 6.71
C TRP A 235 -13.30 -11.84 6.16
N VAL A 236 -13.47 -11.91 4.84
CA VAL A 236 -14.13 -13.03 4.16
C VAL A 236 -13.19 -13.65 3.14
N GLN A 237 -13.13 -14.98 3.12
CA GLN A 237 -12.36 -15.76 2.15
C GLN A 237 -13.16 -16.02 0.87
#